data_AF-A0A4R5IW34-F1
#
_entry.id   AF-A0A4R5IW34-F1
#
_cell.length_a   1.000
_cell.length_b   1.000
_cell.length_c   1.000
_cell.angle_alpha   90.00
_cell.angle_beta   90.00
_cell.angle_gamma   90.00
#
_symmetry.space_group_name_H-M   'P 1'
#
loop_
_entity.id
_entity.type
_entity.pdbx_description
1 polymer ?
#
loop_
_entity_poly.entity_id
_entity_poly.type
_entity_poly.pdbx_seq_one_letter_code
_entity_poly.pdbx_strand_id
1 'polypeptide(L)'
;MTNEIVPTEVGQQAMQSKAGALLQKAQSFECQGIISARTNQGEHFSHDPDTGRTVMVAKGMVLDKKPNTVSVTVATPDASIDGVLGELSYLTQEQQGAFVGHSQPWVSQRRADD
;
A
#
# COMPACT_ATOMS: atom_id res chain seq x y z
N MET A 1 -0.49 -18.34 -32.04
CA MET A 1 -1.49 -17.33 -31.64
C MET A 1 -1.01 -16.76 -30.31
N THR A 2 -0.40 -15.59 -30.35
CA THR A 2 0.08 -14.88 -29.15
C THR A 2 -1.13 -14.18 -28.54
N ASN A 3 -1.60 -14.64 -27.38
CA ASN A 3 -2.61 -13.91 -26.62
C ASN A 3 -1.92 -12.71 -25.98
N GLU A 4 -2.05 -11.53 -26.59
CA GLU A 4 -1.80 -10.27 -25.89
C GLU A 4 -2.88 -10.10 -24.83
N ILE A 5 -2.49 -10.26 -23.57
CA ILE A 5 -3.32 -9.84 -22.43
C ILE A 5 -3.18 -8.32 -22.35
N VAL A 6 -3.97 -7.60 -23.17
CA VAL A 6 -4.12 -6.16 -23.02
C VAL A 6 -4.98 -5.92 -21.77
N PRO A 7 -4.51 -5.17 -20.76
CA PRO A 7 -5.35 -4.80 -19.64
C PRO A 7 -6.54 -3.99 -20.18
N THR A 8 -7.74 -4.58 -20.14
CA THR A 8 -8.98 -3.89 -20.54
C THR A 8 -9.12 -2.58 -19.77
N GLU A 9 -9.53 -1.49 -20.44
CA GLU A 9 -9.71 -0.13 -19.87
C GLU A 9 -10.48 -0.11 -18.53
N VAL A 10 -11.40 -1.07 -18.35
CA VAL A 10 -12.15 -1.32 -17.09
C VAL A 10 -11.22 -1.58 -15.89
N GLY A 11 -10.13 -2.33 -16.08
CA GLY A 11 -9.13 -2.62 -15.05
C GLY A 11 -8.32 -1.39 -14.65
N GLN A 12 -8.02 -0.50 -15.61
CA GLN A 12 -7.33 0.76 -15.34
C GLN A 12 -8.24 1.75 -14.59
N GLN A 13 -9.51 1.86 -14.99
CA GLN A 13 -10.49 2.70 -14.27
C GLN A 13 -10.74 2.21 -12.84
N ALA A 14 -10.84 0.90 -12.62
CA ALA A 14 -10.99 0.33 -11.28
C ALA A 14 -9.76 0.54 -10.39
N MET A 15 -8.56 0.52 -10.98
CA MET A 15 -7.31 0.83 -10.27
C MET A 15 -7.26 2.32 -9.89
N GLN A 16 -7.61 3.20 -10.81
CA GLN A 16 -7.68 4.65 -10.57
C GLN A 16 -8.69 5.01 -9.48
N SER A 17 -9.87 4.38 -9.47
CA SER A 17 -10.89 4.66 -8.46
C SER A 17 -10.46 4.21 -7.06
N LYS A 18 -9.82 3.04 -6.94
CA LYS A 18 -9.24 2.56 -5.67
C LYS A 18 -8.11 3.46 -5.17
N ALA A 19 -7.20 3.85 -6.05
CA ALA A 19 -6.11 4.77 -5.71
C ALA A 19 -6.65 6.14 -5.26
N GLY A 20 -7.68 6.65 -5.94
CA GLY A 20 -8.37 7.89 -5.56
C GLY A 20 -9.01 7.80 -4.17
N ALA A 21 -9.70 6.71 -3.86
CA ALA A 21 -10.30 6.48 -2.54
C ALA A 21 -9.24 6.41 -1.43
N LEU A 22 -8.11 5.73 -1.69
CA LEU A 22 -6.98 5.67 -0.76
C LEU A 22 -6.36 7.04 -0.51
N LEU A 23 -6.18 7.84 -1.57
CA LEU A 23 -5.66 9.20 -1.44
C LEU A 23 -6.59 10.08 -0.61
N GLN A 24 -7.90 10.02 -0.88
CA GLN A 24 -8.88 10.81 -0.13
C GLN A 24 -8.93 10.41 1.35
N LYS A 25 -8.79 9.12 1.65
CA LYS A 25 -8.70 8.60 3.01
C LYS A 25 -7.43 9.06 3.72
N ALA A 26 -6.27 8.99 3.06
CA ALA A 26 -5.01 9.50 3.59
C ALA A 26 -5.09 11.00 3.91
N GLN A 27 -5.65 11.80 3.00
CA GLN A 27 -5.88 13.24 3.23
C GLN A 27 -6.83 13.48 4.41
N SER A 28 -7.89 12.68 4.56
CA SER A 28 -8.81 12.80 5.69
C SER A 28 -8.11 12.54 7.03
N PHE A 29 -7.21 11.56 7.10
CA PHE A 29 -6.41 11.27 8.30
C PHE A 29 -5.40 12.38 8.59
N GLU A 30 -4.72 12.90 7.56
CA GLU A 30 -3.84 14.06 7.68
C GLU A 30 -4.57 15.28 8.26
N CYS A 31 -5.75 15.62 7.72
CA CYS A 31 -6.56 16.74 8.22
C CYS A 31 -7.05 16.56 9.67
N GLN A 32 -7.14 15.32 10.15
CA GLN A 32 -7.47 15.00 11.53
C GLN A 32 -6.25 15.03 12.47
N GLY A 33 -5.04 15.29 11.96
CA GLY A 33 -3.81 15.29 12.73
C GLY A 33 -3.35 13.87 13.14
N ILE A 34 -3.83 12.84 12.44
CA ILE A 34 -3.43 11.45 12.71
C ILE A 34 -2.01 11.26 12.19
N ILE A 35 -1.15 10.66 13.01
CA ILE A 35 0.24 10.32 12.65
C ILE A 35 0.35 8.85 12.22
N SER A 36 -0.40 7.96 12.85
CA SER A 36 -0.43 6.54 12.49
C SER A 36 -1.80 5.96 12.82
N ALA A 37 -2.32 5.11 11.94
CA ALA A 37 -3.61 4.46 12.13
C ALA A 37 -3.62 3.08 11.47
N ARG A 38 -4.39 2.17 12.05
CA ARG A 38 -4.86 0.98 11.34
C ARG A 38 -6.36 1.01 11.24
N THR A 39 -6.88 0.64 10.08
CA THR A 39 -8.31 0.54 9.86
C THR A 39 -8.78 -0.88 10.15
N ASN A 40 -10.07 -1.03 10.45
CA ASN A 40 -10.70 -2.35 10.56
C ASN A 40 -10.68 -3.14 9.25
N GLN A 41 -10.38 -2.49 8.13
CA GLN A 41 -10.17 -3.12 6.81
C GLN A 41 -8.74 -3.63 6.61
N GLY A 42 -7.86 -3.49 7.62
CA GLY A 42 -6.48 -3.96 7.57
C GLY A 42 -5.53 -3.03 6.82
N GLU A 43 -5.93 -1.79 6.56
CA GLU A 43 -5.05 -0.79 5.96
C GLU A 43 -4.18 -0.16 7.05
N HIS A 44 -3.01 0.28 6.65
CA HIS A 44 -2.06 1.00 7.50
C HIS A 44 -1.85 2.41 6.96
N PHE A 45 -1.93 3.39 7.84
CA PHE A 45 -1.63 4.78 7.54
C PHE A 45 -0.48 5.23 8.44
N SER A 46 0.46 5.99 7.85
CA SER A 46 1.49 6.71 8.58
C SER A 46 1.75 8.06 7.92
N HIS A 47 1.88 9.11 8.72
CA HIS A 47 2.26 10.45 8.29
C HIS A 47 3.47 10.92 9.12
N ASP A 48 4.47 11.43 8.42
CA ASP A 48 5.63 12.07 9.02
C ASP A 48 5.49 13.59 8.83
N PRO A 49 5.18 14.35 9.91
CA PRO A 49 4.97 15.79 9.83
C PRO A 49 6.28 16.56 9.57
N ASP A 50 7.44 15.97 9.86
CA ASP A 50 8.73 16.63 9.66
C ASP A 50 9.10 16.62 8.17
N THR A 51 8.82 15.52 7.47
CA THR A 51 9.11 15.38 6.03
C THR A 51 7.93 15.67 5.12
N GLY A 52 6.71 15.77 5.69
CA GLY A 52 5.45 15.86 4.94
C GLY A 52 5.13 14.59 4.13
N ARG A 53 5.75 13.46 4.47
CA ARG A 53 5.53 12.18 3.79
C ARG A 53 4.36 11.44 4.42
N THR A 54 3.46 10.94 3.58
CA THR A 54 2.34 10.10 3.97
C THR A 54 2.40 8.79 3.22
N VAL A 55 2.30 7.69 3.94
CA VAL A 55 2.20 6.34 3.38
C VAL A 55 0.88 5.73 3.81
N MET A 56 0.11 5.26 2.84
CA MET A 56 -1.15 4.54 3.06
C MET A 56 -1.05 3.20 2.33
N VAL A 57 -1.14 2.11 3.07
CA VAL A 57 -1.01 0.75 2.55
C VAL A 57 -2.31 0.00 2.72
N ALA A 58 -2.77 -0.60 1.63
CA ALA A 58 -3.89 -1.51 1.59
C ALA A 58 -3.47 -2.81 0.93
N LYS A 59 -4.33 -3.82 0.97
CA LYS A 59 -4.05 -5.11 0.34
C LYS A 59 -3.72 -4.93 -1.15
N GLY A 60 -2.48 -5.27 -1.53
CA GLY A 60 -1.97 -5.20 -2.90
C GLY A 60 -1.69 -3.79 -3.43
N MET A 61 -1.75 -2.74 -2.60
CA MET A 61 -1.55 -1.36 -3.03
C MET A 61 -0.83 -0.51 -1.97
N VAL A 62 0.11 0.31 -2.41
CA VAL A 62 0.80 1.32 -1.61
C VAL A 62 0.57 2.68 -2.25
N LEU A 63 0.19 3.66 -1.44
CA LEU A 63 0.21 5.06 -1.79
C LEU A 63 1.32 5.74 -0.98
N ASP A 64 2.29 6.32 -1.68
CA ASP A 64 3.37 7.13 -1.09
C ASP A 64 3.23 8.56 -1.60
N LYS A 65 2.79 9.44 -0.70
CA LYS A 65 2.64 10.87 -0.95
C LYS A 65 3.80 11.58 -0.27
N LYS A 66 4.54 12.35 -1.06
CA LYS A 66 5.54 13.33 -0.62
C LYS A 66 4.95 14.74 -0.83
N PRO A 67 5.59 15.80 -0.32
CA PRO A 67 5.07 17.17 -0.47
C PRO A 67 4.70 17.56 -1.91
N ASN A 68 5.45 17.07 -2.90
CA ASN A 68 5.29 17.46 -4.29
C ASN A 68 4.86 16.32 -5.24
N THR A 69 4.76 15.08 -4.75
CA THR A 69 4.50 13.92 -5.61
C THR A 69 3.63 12.90 -4.92
N VAL A 70 2.77 12.22 -5.69
CA VAL A 70 2.04 11.04 -5.24
C VAL A 70 2.44 9.87 -6.13
N SER A 71 2.84 8.77 -5.52
CA SER A 71 3.17 7.52 -6.20
C SER A 71 2.24 6.42 -5.72
N VAL A 72 1.76 5.62 -6.65
CA VAL A 72 0.90 4.47 -6.37
C VAL A 72 1.60 3.23 -6.91
N THR A 73 1.87 2.29 -6.02
CA THR A 73 2.43 0.98 -6.36
C THR A 73 1.34 -0.07 -6.20
N VAL A 74 1.17 -0.93 -7.20
CA VAL A 74 0.17 -1.99 -7.20
C VAL A 74 0.85 -3.30 -7.57
N ALA A 75 0.55 -4.37 -6.84
CA ALA A 75 1.02 -5.71 -7.21
C ALA A 75 0.45 -6.10 -8.57
N THR A 76 1.30 -6.60 -9.47
CA THR A 76 0.82 -7.23 -10.70
C THR A 76 0.12 -8.56 -10.37
N PRO A 77 -0.84 -9.01 -11.20
CA PRO A 77 -1.65 -10.20 -10.90
C PRO A 77 -0.83 -11.48 -10.65
N ASP A 78 0.30 -11.63 -11.33
CA ASP A 78 1.14 -12.83 -11.28
C ASP A 78 2.33 -12.70 -10.33
N ALA A 79 2.42 -11.60 -9.57
CA ALA A 79 3.54 -11.39 -8.67
C ALA A 79 3.49 -12.33 -7.47
N SER A 80 4.64 -12.93 -7.13
CA SER A 80 4.77 -13.68 -5.88
C SER A 80 4.81 -12.71 -4.69
N ILE A 81 4.26 -13.15 -3.55
CA ILE A 81 4.25 -12.34 -2.32
C ILE A 81 5.67 -11.93 -1.94
N ASP A 82 6.61 -12.88 -1.91
CA ASP A 82 7.99 -12.59 -1.51
C ASP A 82 8.70 -11.67 -2.51
N GLY A 83 8.38 -11.77 -3.81
CA GLY A 83 8.90 -10.87 -4.84
C GLY A 83 8.47 -9.43 -4.61
N VAL A 84 7.17 -9.20 -4.40
CA VAL A 84 6.64 -7.84 -4.15
C VAL A 84 7.15 -7.29 -2.82
N LEU A 85 7.25 -8.12 -1.78
CA LEU A 85 7.80 -7.67 -0.49
C LEU A 85 9.28 -7.31 -0.58
N GLY A 86 10.05 -7.96 -1.45
CA GLY A 86 11.42 -7.56 -1.77
C GLY A 86 11.48 -6.15 -2.36
N GLU A 87 10.59 -5.82 -3.29
CA GLU A 87 10.46 -4.48 -3.86
C GLU A 87 9.97 -3.42 -2.85
N LEU A 88 9.18 -3.86 -1.86
CA LEU A 88 8.64 -3.03 -0.78
C LEU A 88 9.49 -3.08 0.51
N SER A 89 10.76 -3.44 0.41
CA SER A 89 11.69 -3.53 1.55
C SER A 89 11.93 -2.22 2.29
N TYR A 90 11.61 -1.08 1.67
CA TYR A 90 11.66 0.25 2.28
C TYR A 90 10.48 0.54 3.22
N LEU A 91 9.43 -0.30 3.20
CA LEU A 91 8.29 -0.19 4.12
C LEU A 91 8.57 -0.89 5.43
N THR A 92 7.89 -0.45 6.48
CA THR A 92 7.91 -1.14 7.78
C THR A 92 7.24 -2.51 7.68
N GLN A 93 7.56 -3.40 8.62
CA GLN A 93 6.92 -4.71 8.74
C GLN A 93 5.39 -4.63 8.83
N GLU A 94 4.86 -3.61 9.51
CA GLU A 94 3.42 -3.43 9.66
C GLU A 94 2.75 -3.05 8.35
N GLN A 95 3.41 -2.16 7.59
CA GLN A 95 2.98 -1.76 6.25
C GLN A 95 3.06 -2.93 5.28
N GLN A 96 4.14 -3.72 5.32
CA GLN A 96 4.25 -4.96 4.56
C GLN A 96 3.14 -5.96 4.91
N GLY A 97 2.81 -6.08 6.21
CA GLY A 97 1.67 -6.86 6.69
C GLY A 97 0.35 -6.39 6.09
N ALA A 98 0.07 -5.08 6.15
CA ALA A 98 -1.13 -4.50 5.55
C ALA A 98 -1.21 -4.75 4.04
N PHE A 99 -0.07 -4.71 3.35
CA PHE A 99 0.01 -4.97 1.90
C PHE A 99 -0.45 -6.39 1.54
N VAL A 100 -0.10 -7.39 2.35
CA VAL A 100 -0.53 -8.78 2.13
C VAL A 100 -1.92 -9.07 2.74
N GLY A 101 -2.54 -8.09 3.39
CA GLY A 101 -3.86 -8.19 4.01
C GLY A 101 -3.84 -8.71 5.45
N HIS A 102 -2.72 -8.60 6.15
CA HIS A 102 -2.61 -8.90 7.58
C HIS A 102 -2.76 -7.62 8.41
N SER A 103 -3.61 -7.68 9.44
CA SER A 103 -3.89 -6.55 10.33
C SER A 103 -2.96 -6.47 11.56
N GLN A 104 -2.06 -7.45 11.74
CA GLN A 104 -1.12 -7.59 12.87
C GLN A 104 0.33 -7.57 12.38
N PRO A 105 1.33 -7.27 13.24
CA PRO A 105 2.75 -7.40 12.88
C PRO A 105 3.04 -8.84 12.45
N TRP A 106 3.16 -9.07 11.16
CA TRP A 106 3.13 -10.43 10.57
C TRP A 106 4.49 -11.14 10.63
N VAL A 107 5.60 -10.40 10.58
CA VAL A 107 6.96 -10.98 10.51
C VAL A 107 7.54 -11.45 11.86
N SER A 108 6.85 -11.30 12.99
CA SER A 108 7.36 -11.86 14.27
C SER A 108 7.42 -13.40 14.26
N GLN A 109 6.84 -14.06 13.26
CA GLN A 109 6.94 -15.52 13.07
C GLN A 109 7.90 -15.96 11.94
N ARG A 110 8.22 -15.10 10.97
CA ARG A 110 9.09 -15.51 9.82
C ARG A 110 10.59 -15.34 10.07
N ARG A 111 11.00 -14.48 11.01
CA ARG A 111 12.42 -14.27 11.36
C ARG A 111 12.91 -15.12 12.53
N ALA A 112 12.02 -15.86 13.19
CA ALA A 112 12.39 -16.77 14.27
C ALA A 112 12.82 -18.16 13.76
N ASP A 113 12.61 -18.44 12.47
CA ASP A 113 12.83 -19.74 11.84
C ASP A 113 14.09 -19.78 10.92
N ASP A 114 14.93 -18.73 10.94
CA ASP A 114 16.28 -18.70 10.33
C ASP A 114 17.39 -18.71 11.39
#